data_AF-A0A3M1FIS2-F1
#
_entry.id   AF-A0A3M1FIS2-F1
#
_cell.length_a   1.000
_cell.length_b   1.000
_cell.length_c   1.000
_cell.angle_alpha   90.00
_cell.angle_beta   90.00
_cell.angle_gamma   90.00
#
_symmetry.space_group_name_H-M   'P 1'
#
loop_
_entity.id
_entity.type
_entity.pdbx_description
1 polymer ?
#
loop_
_entity_poly.entity_id
_entity_poly.type
_entity_poly.pdbx_seq_one_letter_code
_entity_poly.pdbx_strand_id
1 'polypeptide(L)' 'MDKVLVVEDEPALVETLEYNLARQGYAVSTATDGRTALEVARR' A
#
# COMPACT_ATOMS: atom_id res chain seq x y z
N MET A 1 7.27 -4.46 13.47
CA MET A 1 6.41 -4.78 12.31
C MET A 1 6.46 -3.56 11.44
N ASP A 2 7.14 -3.67 10.31
CA ASP A 2 7.40 -2.51 9.46
C ASP A 2 6.16 -2.18 8.64
N LYS A 3 5.89 -0.89 8.47
CA LYS A 3 4.74 -0.39 7.73
C LYS A 3 5.16 -0.03 6.31
N VAL A 4 4.36 -0.43 5.32
CA VAL A 4 4.59 -0.14 3.91
C VAL A 4 3.34 0.50 3.32
N LEU A 5 3.50 1.65 2.66
CA LEU A 5 2.45 2.28 1.85
C LEU A 5 2.75 2.02 0.37
N VAL A 6 1.85 1.30 -0.30
CA VAL A 6 1.90 1.08 -1.75
C VAL A 6 1.08 2.18 -2.43
N VAL A 7 1.68 2.86 -3.41
CA VAL A 7 1.02 3.88 -4.23
C VAL A 7 1.09 3.43 -5.67
N GLU A 8 -0.06 3.04 -6.23
CA GLU A 8 -0.16 2.34 -7.52
C GLU A 8 -1.56 2.58 -8.11
N ASP A 9 -1.66 3.06 -9.34
CA ASP A 9 -2.92 3.47 -9.97
C ASP A 9 -3.68 2.31 -10.61
N GLU A 10 -3.02 1.18 -10.86
CA GLU A 10 -3.66 -0.04 -11.38
C GLU A 10 -4.15 -0.97 -10.24
N PRO A 11 -5.47 -1.17 -10.04
CA PRO A 11 -6.01 -1.95 -8.92
C PRO A 11 -5.51 -3.40 -8.86
N ALA A 12 -5.30 -4.04 -10.02
CA ALA A 12 -4.81 -5.41 -10.08
C ALA A 12 -3.36 -5.55 -9.55
N LEU A 13 -2.54 -4.51 -9.71
CA LEU A 13 -1.18 -4.47 -9.17
C LEU A 13 -1.20 -4.20 -7.66
N VAL A 14 -2.11 -3.34 -7.18
CA VAL A 14 -2.30 -3.08 -5.74
C VAL A 14 -2.60 -4.38 -4.98
N GLU A 15 -3.57 -5.17 -5.43
CA GLU A 15 -3.93 -6.45 -4.78
C GLU A 15 -2.76 -7.43 -4.73
N THR A 16 -1.99 -7.50 -5.82
CA THR A 16 -0.82 -8.38 -5.92
C THR A 16 0.29 -7.95 -4.95
N LEU A 17 0.58 -6.66 -4.85
CA LEU A 17 1.61 -6.11 -3.96
C LEU A 17 1.21 -6.24 -2.49
N GLU A 18 -0.05 -5.92 -2.16
CA GLU A 18 -0.58 -6.03 -0.81
C GLU A 18 -0.49 -7.48 -0.31
N TYR A 19 -0.95 -8.44 -1.11
CA TYR A 19 -0.88 -9.87 -0.77
C TYR A 19 0.55 -10.34 -0.50
N ASN A 20 1.49 -10.00 -1.38
CA ASN A 20 2.88 -10.44 -1.26
C ASN A 20 3.59 -9.82 -0.05
N LEU A 21 3.38 -8.53 0.21
CA LEU A 21 3.99 -7.81 1.34
C LEU A 21 3.36 -8.26 2.67
N ALA A 22 2.04 -8.44 2.73
CA ALA A 22 1.37 -8.96 3.92
C ALA A 22 1.88 -10.36 4.29
N ARG A 23 2.10 -11.24 3.30
CA ARG A 23 2.70 -12.58 3.50
C ARG A 23 4.12 -12.55 4.03
N GLN A 24 4.87 -11.48 3.77
CA GLN A 24 6.21 -11.27 4.31
C GLN A 24 6.19 -10.67 5.73
N GLY A 25 5.02 -10.38 6.27
CA GLY A 25 4.84 -9.88 7.64
C GLY A 25 4.81 -8.35 7.75
N TYR A 26 4.67 -7.63 6.64
CA TYR A 26 4.51 -6.18 6.65
C TYR A 26 3.08 -5.77 7.00
N ALA A 27 2.95 -4.61 7.66
CA ALA A 27 1.68 -3.91 7.77
C ALA A 27 1.49 -3.03 6.53
N VAL A 28 0.62 -3.44 5.62
CA VAL A 28 0.45 -2.77 4.33
C VAL A 28 -0.71 -1.77 4.38
N SER A 29 -0.53 -0.63 3.75
CA SER A 29 -1.59 0.31 3.38
C SER A 29 -1.47 0.63 1.89
N THR A 30 -2.57 0.98 1.24
CA THR A 30 -2.62 1.19 -0.20
C THR A 30 -3.24 2.56 -0.53
N ALA A 31 -2.85 3.12 -1.67
CA ALA A 31 -3.44 4.32 -2.25
C ALA A 31 -3.35 4.24 -3.78
N THR A 32 -4.41 4.67 -4.47
CA THR A 32 -4.49 4.66 -5.95
C THR A 32 -4.08 5.99 -6.59
N ASP A 33 -3.73 6.98 -5.79
CA ASP A 33 -3.33 8.30 -6.24
C ASP A 33 -2.47 9.00 -5.18
N GLY A 34 -1.75 10.05 -5.61
CA GLY A 34 -0.83 10.78 -4.75
C GLY A 34 -1.50 11.54 -3.62
N ARG A 35 -2.74 12.03 -3.79
CA ARG A 35 -3.44 12.78 -2.74
C ARG A 35 -3.83 11.84 -1.60
N THR A 36 -4.46 10.71 -1.96
CA THR A 36 -4.81 9.65 -1.01
C THR A 36 -3.55 9.10 -0.32
N ALA A 37 -2.45 8.91 -1.05
CA ALA A 37 -1.19 8.46 -0.48
C ALA A 37 -0.64 9.42 0.59
N LEU A 38 -0.67 10.73 0.33
CA LEU A 38 -0.26 11.74 1.32
C LEU A 38 -1.18 11.75 2.55
N GLU A 39 -2.48 11.52 2.38
CA GLU A 39 -3.42 11.40 3.51
C GLU A 39 -3.13 10.16 4.37
N VAL A 40 -2.78 9.03 3.75
CA VAL A 40 -2.41 7.80 4.46
C VAL A 40 -1.06 7.94 5.16
N ALA A 41 -0.05 8.48 4.49
CA ALA A 41 1.31 8.62 5.03
C ALA A 41 1.43 9.57 6.24
N ARG A 42 0.45 10.47 6.42
CA ARG A 42 0.40 11.42 7.54
C ARG A 42 -0.24 10.85 8.81
N ARG A 43 -0.79 9.62 8.77
CA ARG A 43 -1.39 8.92 9.92
C ARG A 43 -0.37 8.10 10.67
#